data_AF-A0A318K7X0-F1
#
_entry.id   AF-A0A318K7X0-F1
#
_cell.length_a   1.000
_cell.length_b   1.000
_cell.length_c   1.000
_cell.angle_alpha   90.00
_cell.angle_beta   90.00
_cell.angle_gamma   90.00
#
_symmetry.space_group_name_H-M   'P 1'
#
loop_
_entity.id
_entity.type
_entity.pdbx_description
1 polymer ?
#
loop_
_entity_poly.entity_id
_entity_poly.type
_entity_poly.pdbx_seq_one_letter_code
_entity_poly.pdbx_strand_id
1 'polypeptide(L)'
;MKLIWLVGPALVAVVVSGCSDDKSTSKESSSSSNPGTSSSRETTPAAADDETGVRIPLGETKKVAIPADAVMDIRVPAEWGQAANDLRCTVVDSSGRNEDLRSSDVKKTESLNGKDWMTVWTFSAAPAGDVTVGCKDPDSKIAAAHPDAFVRVVPRGVLPVPTPR
;
A
#
# COMPACT_ATOMS: atom_id res chain seq x y z
N MET A 1 27.52 4.54 -54.98
CA MET A 1 26.93 3.25 -55.44
C MET A 1 25.87 2.84 -54.43
N LYS A 2 24.70 2.42 -54.91
CA LYS A 2 23.47 2.15 -54.14
C LYS A 2 23.06 0.71 -54.43
N LEU A 3 22.24 0.13 -53.56
CA LEU A 3 21.54 -1.18 -53.65
C LEU A 3 22.35 -2.40 -53.12
N ILE A 4 21.82 -3.40 -52.39
CA ILE A 4 20.50 -4.06 -52.44
C ILE A 4 20.18 -4.85 -51.14
N TRP A 5 18.92 -4.71 -50.66
CA TRP A 5 17.87 -5.67 -50.19
C TRP A 5 17.90 -6.57 -48.92
N LEU A 6 16.77 -6.43 -48.20
CA LEU A 6 15.81 -7.37 -47.56
C LEU A 6 16.30 -8.64 -46.85
N VAL A 7 15.70 -8.92 -45.67
CA VAL A 7 14.79 -10.05 -45.38
C VAL A 7 14.23 -9.84 -43.94
N GLY A 8 12.91 -9.75 -43.78
CA GLY A 8 12.21 -10.10 -42.53
C GLY A 8 11.63 -11.53 -42.65
N PRO A 9 10.73 -12.04 -41.80
CA PRO A 9 10.29 -11.67 -40.44
C PRO A 9 10.44 -12.88 -39.45
N ALA A 10 10.05 -12.75 -38.17
CA ALA A 10 9.45 -13.88 -37.41
C ALA A 10 8.95 -13.47 -36.00
N LEU A 11 7.65 -13.71 -35.76
CA LEU A 11 6.99 -13.81 -34.46
C LEU A 11 7.42 -15.09 -33.74
N VAL A 12 7.58 -15.05 -32.41
CA VAL A 12 7.41 -16.24 -31.54
C VAL A 12 6.75 -15.80 -30.22
N ALA A 13 5.53 -16.28 -30.00
CA ALA A 13 4.88 -16.34 -28.69
C ALA A 13 5.22 -17.67 -28.04
N VAL A 14 5.58 -17.67 -26.75
CA VAL A 14 5.72 -18.89 -25.95
C VAL A 14 4.72 -18.83 -24.81
N VAL A 15 3.71 -19.70 -24.89
CA VAL A 15 2.85 -20.10 -23.77
C VAL A 15 3.51 -21.28 -23.07
N VAL A 16 3.61 -21.24 -21.74
CA VAL A 16 3.98 -22.42 -20.94
C VAL A 16 2.74 -22.82 -20.13
N SER A 17 2.07 -23.86 -20.62
CA SER A 17 1.15 -24.70 -19.87
C SER A 17 1.87 -26.03 -19.60
N GLY A 18 2.19 -26.30 -18.34
CA GLY A 18 2.84 -27.54 -17.91
C GLY A 18 2.05 -28.20 -16.81
N CYS A 19 1.12 -29.07 -17.19
CA CYS A 19 0.52 -30.10 -16.34
C CYS A 19 1.57 -31.14 -15.95
N SER A 20 1.56 -31.60 -14.71
CA SER A 20 2.29 -32.81 -14.31
C SER A 20 1.32 -33.69 -13.53
N ASP A 21 0.93 -34.80 -14.16
CA ASP A 21 0.11 -35.86 -13.59
C ASP A 21 0.97 -37.10 -13.29
N ASP A 22 0.73 -37.63 -12.09
CA ASP A 22 0.78 -39.02 -11.58
C ASP A 22 2.04 -39.92 -11.72
N LYS A 23 2.59 -40.34 -10.55
CA LYS A 23 2.67 -41.78 -10.21
C LYS A 23 2.91 -42.12 -8.72
N SER A 24 1.89 -42.77 -8.13
CA SER A 24 1.92 -43.90 -7.17
C SER A 24 2.63 -43.78 -5.81
N THR A 25 1.88 -43.98 -4.71
CA THR A 25 1.66 -45.31 -4.11
C THR A 25 0.96 -45.20 -2.75
N SER A 26 -0.08 -46.01 -2.58
CA SER A 26 -0.94 -46.10 -1.41
C SER A 26 -0.19 -46.56 -0.16
N LYS A 27 -0.46 -45.90 0.98
CA LYS A 27 -0.53 -46.59 2.27
C LYS A 27 -1.78 -46.16 3.00
N GLU A 28 -2.70 -47.10 3.06
CA GLU A 28 -3.87 -47.10 3.93
C GLU A 28 -3.42 -47.28 5.38
N SER A 29 -3.93 -46.42 6.27
CA SER A 29 -4.51 -46.77 7.57
C SER A 29 -4.42 -45.59 8.53
N SER A 30 -5.57 -45.01 8.84
CA SER A 30 -6.12 -44.88 10.20
C SER A 30 -6.99 -43.65 10.29
N SER A 31 -8.28 -43.87 10.50
CA SER A 31 -9.28 -42.87 10.81
C SER A 31 -8.86 -42.00 12.00
N SER A 32 -8.97 -40.69 11.86
CA SER A 32 -9.38 -39.83 12.97
C SER A 32 -10.14 -38.65 12.40
N SER A 33 -11.46 -38.77 12.48
CA SER A 33 -12.41 -37.70 12.25
C SER A 33 -12.30 -36.68 13.39
N ASN A 34 -11.66 -35.54 13.11
CA ASN A 34 -11.91 -34.30 13.84
C ASN A 34 -12.57 -33.31 12.86
N PRO A 35 -13.71 -32.69 13.21
CA PRO A 35 -14.22 -31.57 12.46
C PRO A 35 -13.28 -30.40 12.72
N GLY A 36 -12.29 -30.22 11.84
CA GLY A 36 -11.51 -29.00 11.76
C GLY A 36 -12.43 -27.89 11.32
N THR A 37 -12.97 -27.16 12.29
CA THR A 37 -13.58 -25.84 12.13
C THR A 37 -12.88 -25.08 11.02
N SER A 38 -13.66 -24.65 10.03
CA SER A 38 -13.23 -23.65 9.06
C SER A 38 -12.73 -22.43 9.83
N SER A 39 -11.41 -22.33 10.02
CA SER A 39 -10.78 -21.04 10.25
C SER A 39 -10.89 -20.30 8.92
N SER A 40 -12.02 -19.62 8.74
CA SER A 40 -12.03 -18.34 8.06
C SER A 40 -10.75 -17.62 8.49
N ARG A 41 -9.90 -17.26 7.52
CA ARG A 41 -8.86 -16.26 7.76
C ARG A 41 -9.60 -14.98 8.10
N GLU A 42 -9.95 -14.86 9.37
CA GLU A 42 -10.21 -13.62 10.04
C GLU A 42 -8.97 -12.78 9.78
N THR A 43 -9.13 -11.79 8.92
CA THR A 43 -8.08 -10.81 8.66
C THR A 43 -7.86 -10.13 9.99
N THR A 44 -6.84 -10.58 10.71
CA THR A 44 -6.36 -9.95 11.92
C THR A 44 -6.27 -8.45 11.63
N PRO A 45 -7.00 -7.58 12.36
CA PRO A 45 -6.80 -6.15 12.24
C PRO A 45 -5.31 -5.92 12.46
N ALA A 46 -4.62 -5.35 11.47
CA ALA A 46 -3.21 -5.05 11.58
C ALA A 46 -2.98 -4.31 12.90
N ALA A 47 -2.11 -4.87 13.73
CA ALA A 47 -1.86 -4.45 15.10
C ALA A 47 -1.83 -2.91 15.21
N ALA A 48 -2.67 -2.39 16.10
CA ALA A 48 -2.62 -1.01 16.54
C ALA A 48 -1.27 -0.79 17.23
N ASP A 49 -0.36 -0.13 16.52
CA ASP A 49 0.79 0.52 17.12
C ASP A 49 0.33 1.94 17.39
N ASP A 50 -0.06 2.20 18.65
CA ASP A 50 -0.63 3.47 19.10
C ASP A 50 0.30 4.62 18.76
N GLU A 51 -0.04 5.35 17.68
CA GLU A 51 0.47 6.65 17.24
C GLU A 51 -0.32 7.10 15.98
N THR A 52 -1.64 7.22 16.17
CA THR A 52 -2.69 7.91 15.37
C THR A 52 -2.87 7.66 13.86
N GLY A 53 -2.18 6.69 13.24
CA GLY A 53 -2.59 6.22 11.90
C GLY A 53 -1.71 5.16 11.24
N VAL A 54 -2.02 4.81 10.00
CA VAL A 54 -1.47 3.64 9.30
C VAL A 54 -0.10 3.95 8.69
N ARG A 55 0.92 3.19 9.09
CA ARG A 55 2.26 3.24 8.47
C ARG A 55 2.29 2.42 7.18
N ILE A 56 2.88 2.98 6.13
CA ILE A 56 3.04 2.38 4.81
C ILE A 56 4.49 2.59 4.34
N PRO A 57 5.30 1.54 4.22
CA PRO A 57 6.65 1.65 3.69
C PRO A 57 6.67 2.23 2.28
N LEU A 58 7.72 2.99 1.94
CA LEU A 58 7.89 3.47 0.57
C LEU A 58 8.09 2.30 -0.40
N GLY A 59 7.42 2.35 -1.55
CA GLY A 59 7.41 1.27 -2.55
C GLY A 59 6.33 0.21 -2.33
N GLU A 60 5.71 0.17 -1.16
CA GLU A 60 4.62 -0.74 -0.82
C GLU A 60 3.24 -0.07 -0.91
N THR A 61 2.20 -0.90 -0.88
CA THR A 61 0.80 -0.47 -0.81
C THR A 61 0.11 -1.13 0.38
N LYS A 62 -0.75 -0.40 1.07
CA LYS A 62 -1.53 -0.93 2.20
C LYS A 62 -2.97 -0.46 2.15
N LYS A 63 -3.89 -1.31 2.61
CA LYS A 63 -5.29 -0.93 2.83
C LYS A 63 -5.42 -0.07 4.07
N VAL A 64 -6.20 1.00 3.97
CA VAL A 64 -6.51 1.95 5.02
C VAL A 64 -8.02 2.09 5.10
N ALA A 65 -8.58 1.79 6.28
CA ALA A 65 -9.99 2.01 6.55
C ALA A 65 -10.25 3.52 6.72
N ILE A 66 -11.31 4.01 6.08
CA ILE A 66 -11.73 5.41 6.10
C ILE A 66 -12.82 5.58 7.15
N PRO A 67 -12.57 6.36 8.22
CA PRO A 67 -13.63 6.71 9.17
C PRO A 67 -14.77 7.45 8.45
N ALA A 68 -15.99 7.35 9.00
CA ALA A 68 -17.13 8.07 8.45
C ALA A 68 -16.82 9.58 8.37
N ASP A 69 -17.01 10.15 7.17
CA ASP A 69 -16.84 11.57 6.84
C ASP A 69 -15.46 12.17 7.16
N ALA A 70 -14.41 11.33 7.22
CA ALA A 70 -13.06 11.79 7.47
C ALA A 70 -12.34 12.23 6.18
N VAL A 71 -11.69 13.38 6.27
CA VAL A 71 -10.60 13.76 5.35
C VAL A 71 -9.32 13.09 5.86
N MET A 72 -8.50 12.54 4.97
CA MET A 72 -7.26 11.84 5.33
C MET A 72 -6.04 12.65 4.88
N ASP A 73 -5.00 12.61 5.72
CA ASP A 73 -3.69 13.20 5.50
C ASP A 73 -2.66 12.10 5.29
N ILE A 74 -1.84 12.24 4.25
CA ILE A 74 -0.59 11.49 4.11
C ILE A 74 0.52 12.38 4.65
N ARG A 75 1.18 11.91 5.70
CA ARG A 75 2.22 12.61 6.43
C ARG A 75 3.56 11.92 6.29
N VAL A 76 4.61 12.71 6.29
CA VAL A 76 6.00 12.27 6.28
C VAL A 76 6.76 12.95 7.41
N PRO A 77 7.88 12.38 7.87
CA PRO A 77 8.74 13.06 8.82
C PRO A 77 9.24 14.41 8.26
N ALA A 78 9.21 15.47 9.07
CA ALA A 78 9.59 16.82 8.62
C ALA A 78 11.08 16.90 8.25
N GLU A 79 11.93 16.01 8.78
CA GLU A 79 13.34 15.91 8.41
C GLU A 79 13.57 15.58 6.93
N TRP A 80 12.58 15.02 6.23
CA TRP A 80 12.69 14.77 4.78
C TRP A 80 12.62 16.07 3.96
N GLY A 81 12.07 17.14 4.54
CA GLY A 81 12.07 18.48 3.97
C GLY A 81 11.64 18.52 2.50
N GLN A 82 12.48 19.10 1.64
CA GLN A 82 12.17 19.25 0.21
C GLN A 82 12.11 17.93 -0.56
N ALA A 83 12.78 16.87 -0.09
CA ALA A 83 12.75 15.57 -0.78
C ALA A 83 11.33 14.98 -0.79
N ALA A 84 10.49 15.33 0.19
CA ALA A 84 9.10 14.91 0.24
C ALA A 84 8.24 15.43 -0.92
N ASN A 85 8.64 16.52 -1.60
CA ASN A 85 7.90 17.08 -2.74
C ASN A 85 7.97 16.17 -3.98
N ASP A 86 9.01 15.36 -4.07
CA ASP A 86 9.21 14.43 -5.18
C ASP A 86 8.47 13.10 -4.95
N LEU A 87 7.91 12.92 -3.75
CA LEU A 87 7.12 11.74 -3.43
C LEU A 87 5.87 11.65 -4.33
N ARG A 88 5.62 10.46 -4.85
CA ARG A 88 4.44 10.16 -5.66
C ARG A 88 3.56 9.17 -4.92
N CYS A 89 2.41 9.63 -4.46
CA CYS A 89 1.42 8.80 -3.80
C CYS A 89 0.24 8.49 -4.72
N THR A 90 -0.35 7.33 -4.52
CA THR A 90 -1.57 6.88 -5.18
C THR A 90 -2.54 6.38 -4.12
N VAL A 91 -3.80 6.79 -4.23
CA VAL A 91 -4.88 6.31 -3.38
C VAL A 91 -5.97 5.77 -4.29
N VAL A 92 -6.36 4.53 -4.07
CA VAL A 92 -7.35 3.82 -4.91
C VAL A 92 -8.49 3.34 -4.02
N ASP A 93 -9.72 3.68 -4.38
CA ASP A 93 -10.92 3.22 -3.68
C ASP A 93 -11.17 1.72 -3.90
N SER A 94 -12.12 1.15 -3.16
CA SER A 94 -12.51 -0.26 -3.28
C SER A 94 -13.06 -0.65 -4.66
N SER A 95 -13.47 0.34 -5.48
CA SER A 95 -13.93 0.14 -6.86
C SER A 95 -12.80 0.21 -7.89
N GLY A 96 -11.57 0.48 -7.45
CA GLY A 96 -10.40 0.61 -8.33
C GLY A 96 -10.22 2.00 -8.94
N ARG A 97 -10.97 3.01 -8.48
CA ARG A 97 -10.82 4.40 -8.96
C ARG A 97 -9.79 5.14 -8.12
N ASN A 98 -9.03 6.02 -8.76
CA ASN A 98 -8.08 6.87 -8.06
C ASN A 98 -8.83 7.99 -7.33
N GLU A 99 -8.52 8.18 -6.05
CA GLU A 99 -8.99 9.31 -5.26
C GLU A 99 -8.21 10.58 -5.63
N ASP A 100 -8.86 11.74 -5.48
CA ASP A 100 -8.25 13.04 -5.75
C ASP A 100 -7.27 13.42 -4.62
N LEU A 101 -5.97 13.41 -4.95
CA LEU A 101 -4.91 13.84 -4.04
C LEU A 101 -4.62 15.32 -4.21
N ARG A 102 -4.87 16.09 -3.15
CA ARG A 102 -4.53 17.50 -3.09
C ARG A 102 -3.21 17.67 -2.38
N SER A 103 -2.25 18.30 -3.05
CA SER A 103 -0.99 18.68 -2.43
C SER A 103 -1.29 19.62 -1.27
N SER A 104 -0.82 19.29 -0.08
CA SER A 104 -0.85 20.23 1.03
C SER A 104 0.29 21.21 0.88
N ASP A 105 0.05 22.48 1.22
CA ASP A 105 1.12 23.45 1.34
C ASP A 105 2.11 22.95 2.40
N VAL A 106 3.29 22.56 1.92
CA VAL A 106 4.43 21.87 2.58
C VAL A 106 4.96 22.61 3.83
N LYS A 107 4.32 23.71 4.24
CA LYS A 107 4.73 24.56 5.36
C LYS A 107 4.04 24.23 6.68
N LYS A 108 3.05 23.33 6.71
CA LYS A 108 2.39 22.95 7.95
C LYS A 108 3.07 21.73 8.56
N THR A 109 4.05 22.00 9.43
CA THR A 109 4.63 20.99 10.33
C THR A 109 3.80 20.90 11.60
N GLU A 110 3.46 19.69 12.01
CA GLU A 110 2.76 19.39 13.26
C GLU A 110 3.62 18.43 14.09
N SER A 111 3.86 18.77 15.35
CA SER A 111 4.56 17.90 16.30
C SER A 111 3.58 16.88 16.86
N LEU A 112 3.82 15.59 16.60
CA LEU A 112 3.09 14.47 17.19
C LEU A 112 4.08 13.60 17.95
N ASN A 113 3.82 13.41 19.25
CA ASN A 113 4.62 12.59 20.16
C ASN A 113 6.14 12.88 20.11
N GLY A 114 6.51 14.15 20.00
CA GLY A 114 7.90 14.60 19.99
C GLY A 114 8.62 14.42 18.65
N LYS A 115 7.93 13.99 17.59
CA LYS A 115 8.42 14.00 16.21
C LYS A 115 7.62 14.99 15.38
N ASP A 116 8.33 15.75 14.55
CA ASP A 116 7.74 16.69 13.63
C ASP A 116 7.32 15.98 12.34
N TRP A 117 6.06 16.20 11.95
CA TRP A 117 5.45 15.61 10.76
C TRP A 117 4.98 16.71 9.82
N MET A 118 5.14 16.48 8.53
CA MET A 118 4.68 17.35 7.48
C MET A 118 3.62 16.63 6.65
N THR A 119 2.51 17.30 6.36
CA THR A 119 1.51 16.76 5.43
C THR A 119 2.01 16.98 4.01
N VAL A 120 1.96 15.93 3.18
CA VAL A 120 2.33 15.99 1.75
C VAL A 120 1.11 15.93 0.84
N TRP A 121 0.11 15.12 1.22
CA TRP A 121 -1.11 14.94 0.46
C TRP A 121 -2.32 14.89 1.37
N THR A 122 -3.44 15.37 0.85
CA THR A 122 -4.76 15.27 1.47
C THR A 122 -5.69 14.59 0.48
N PHE A 123 -6.55 13.70 0.95
CA PHE A 123 -7.64 13.17 0.14
C PHE A 123 -8.89 12.96 0.98
N SER A 124 -10.02 12.95 0.31
CA SER A 124 -11.31 12.52 0.87
C SER A 124 -11.72 11.26 0.14
N ALA A 125 -12.27 10.29 0.86
CA ALA A 125 -12.80 9.07 0.27
C ALA A 125 -14.24 8.85 0.77
N ALA A 126 -14.95 7.92 0.14
CA ALA A 126 -16.29 7.56 0.59
C ALA A 126 -16.27 7.10 2.07
N PRO A 127 -17.25 7.53 2.88
CA PRO A 127 -17.29 7.18 4.30
C PRO A 127 -17.41 5.66 4.51
N ALA A 128 -16.76 5.16 5.56
CA ALA A 128 -16.82 3.76 5.99
C ALA A 128 -16.38 2.73 4.92
N GLY A 129 -15.50 3.14 4.01
CA GLY A 129 -14.87 2.27 3.01
C GLY A 129 -13.40 1.99 3.29
N ASP A 130 -12.79 1.13 2.46
CA ASP A 130 -11.34 0.91 2.42
C ASP A 130 -10.76 1.58 1.18
N VAL A 131 -9.59 2.17 1.34
CA VAL A 131 -8.74 2.62 0.22
C VAL A 131 -7.40 1.89 0.26
N THR A 132 -6.77 1.71 -0.90
CA THR A 132 -5.40 1.24 -1.01
C THR A 132 -4.49 2.43 -1.25
N VAL A 133 -3.56 2.67 -0.33
CA VAL A 133 -2.61 3.78 -0.41
C VAL A 133 -1.21 3.22 -0.66
N GLY A 134 -0.45 3.85 -1.54
CA GLY A 134 0.97 3.57 -1.73
C GLY A 134 1.72 4.81 -2.13
N CYS A 135 2.97 4.93 -1.70
CA CYS A 135 3.84 6.06 -2.04
C CYS A 135 5.20 5.56 -2.52
N LYS A 136 5.73 6.21 -3.55
CA LYS A 136 7.02 5.92 -4.17
C LYS A 136 7.89 7.16 -4.15
N ASP A 137 9.18 6.94 -3.90
CA ASP A 137 10.23 7.94 -4.05
C ASP A 137 10.97 7.68 -5.37
N PRO A 138 10.60 8.35 -6.47
CA PRO A 138 11.11 8.04 -7.80
C PRO A 138 12.61 8.30 -7.93
N ASP A 139 13.13 9.30 -7.21
CA ASP A 139 14.54 9.70 -7.26
C ASP A 139 15.38 9.02 -6.17
N SER A 140 14.77 8.19 -5.33
CA SER A 140 15.42 7.50 -4.19
C SER A 140 16.14 8.44 -3.21
N LYS A 141 15.79 9.72 -3.17
CA LYS A 141 16.41 10.74 -2.30
C LYS A 141 16.15 10.48 -0.82
N ILE A 142 14.97 9.94 -0.49
CA ILE A 142 14.54 9.60 0.86
C ILE A 142 15.05 8.19 1.21
N ALA A 143 14.81 7.22 0.33
CA ALA A 143 15.16 5.81 0.61
C ALA A 143 16.67 5.59 0.80
N ALA A 144 17.52 6.37 0.11
CA ALA A 144 18.98 6.31 0.28
C ALA A 144 19.47 6.80 1.65
N ALA A 145 18.77 7.78 2.24
CA ALA A 145 19.11 8.35 3.55
C ALA A 145 18.39 7.66 4.71
N HIS A 146 17.25 7.01 4.43
CA HIS A 146 16.34 6.43 5.40
C HIS A 146 15.91 5.02 4.93
N PRO A 147 16.65 3.95 5.30
CA PRO A 147 16.41 2.60 4.77
C PRO A 147 15.02 2.04 5.15
N ASP A 148 14.45 2.47 6.28
CA ASP A 148 13.11 2.07 6.74
C ASP A 148 12.09 3.20 6.56
N ALA A 149 12.19 3.97 5.46
CA ALA A 149 11.31 5.09 5.18
C ALA A 149 9.85 4.64 5.01
N PHE A 150 8.93 5.31 5.72
CA PHE A 150 7.50 5.09 5.61
C PHE A 150 6.72 6.41 5.62
N VAL A 151 5.56 6.40 4.96
CA VAL A 151 4.54 7.44 5.14
C VAL A 151 3.54 7.02 6.19
N ARG A 152 2.86 7.99 6.79
CA ARG A 152 1.75 7.74 7.71
C ARG A 152 0.46 8.33 7.16
N VAL A 153 -0.59 7.52 7.09
CA VAL A 153 -1.93 7.97 6.70
C VAL A 153 -2.76 8.15 7.96
N VAL A 154 -3.20 9.38 8.22
CA VAL A 154 -3.97 9.72 9.43
C VAL A 154 -5.26 10.43 9.05
N PRO A 155 -6.36 10.22 9.76
CA PRO A 155 -7.53 11.08 9.64
C PRO A 155 -7.21 12.52 10.11
N ARG A 156 -7.72 13.50 9.38
CA ARG A 156 -7.64 14.93 9.74
C ARG A 156 -8.74 15.27 10.73
N GLY A 157 -8.39 15.91 11.84
CA GLY A 157 -9.35 16.52 12.77
C GLY A 157 -10.13 15.58 13.68
N VAL A 158 -9.93 14.25 13.60
CA VAL A 158 -10.42 13.33 14.62
C VAL A 158 -9.29 12.99 15.59
N LEU A 159 -9.44 13.51 16.81
CA LEU A 159 -8.79 12.94 18.00
C LEU A 159 -9.13 11.44 18.10
N PRO A 160 -8.26 10.59 18.69
CA PRO A 160 -8.17 9.16 18.41
C PRO A 160 -9.53 8.46 18.33
N VAL A 161 -9.74 7.74 17.23
CA VAL A 161 -10.93 6.90 17.00
C VAL A 161 -11.01 5.90 18.16
N PRO A 162 -12.08 5.90 18.96
CA PRO A 162 -12.23 4.96 20.05
C PRO A 162 -12.22 3.52 19.50
N THR A 163 -11.44 2.65 20.14
CA THR A 163 -11.36 1.23 19.81
C THR A 163 -12.77 0.63 19.85
N PRO A 164 -13.25 -0.04 18.79
CA PRO A 164 -14.54 -0.74 18.87
C PRO A 164 -14.46 -1.80 19.97
N ARG A 165 -15.40 -1.75 20.92
CA ARG A 165 -15.60 -2.77 21.96
C ARG A 165 -16.40 -3.95 21.42
#